data_AF-A0A259PIH8-F1
#
_entry.id   AF-A0A259PIH8-F1
#
_cell.length_a   1.000
_cell.length_b   1.000
_cell.length_c   1.000
_cell.angle_alpha   90.00
_cell.angle_beta   90.00
_cell.angle_gamma   90.00
#
_symmetry.space_group_name_H-M   'P 1'
#
loop_
_entity.id
_entity.type
_entity.pdbx_description
1 polymer ?
#
loop_
_entity_poly.entity_id
_entity_poly.type
_entity_poly.pdbx_seq_one_letter_code
_entity_poly.pdbx_strand_id
1 'polypeptide(L)' 'SPTGVADTVVVVVNLDPFHPREGMVLLDLEALGLPALGPVRAHDLLTDATFWWGPEAFVRLDPTVSCAHVVHVDVP' A
#
# COMPACT_ATOMS: atom_id res chain seq x y z
N SER A 1 9.69 15.95 2.26
CA SER A 1 9.92 16.00 0.81
C SER A 1 10.47 17.36 0.38
N PRO A 2 11.28 17.45 -0.69
CA PRO A 2 11.66 18.72 -1.33
C PRO A 2 10.47 19.60 -1.73
N THR A 3 9.27 19.01 -1.88
CA THR A 3 8.04 19.71 -2.27
C THR A 3 7.24 20.28 -1.08
N GLY A 4 7.66 20.01 0.16
CA GLY A 4 6.90 20.38 1.36
C GLY A 4 5.66 19.51 1.63
N VAL A 5 5.40 18.51 0.79
CA VAL A 5 4.35 17.50 1.00
C VAL A 5 4.97 16.27 1.68
N ALA A 6 4.20 15.54 2.50
CA ALA A 6 4.65 14.25 3.02
C ALA A 6 4.86 13.28 1.85
N ASP A 7 5.97 12.55 1.86
CA ASP A 7 6.26 11.47 0.92
C ASP A 7 6.10 10.18 1.72
N THR A 8 5.02 9.45 1.47
CA THR A 8 4.55 8.35 2.33
C THR A 8 4.60 7.04 1.57
N VAL A 9 5.29 6.06 2.16
CA VAL A 9 5.40 4.70 1.64
C VAL A 9 4.81 3.70 2.65
N VAL A 10 3.93 2.82 2.18
CA VAL A 10 3.38 1.69 2.92
C VAL A 10 3.99 0.41 2.37
N VAL A 11 4.58 -0.40 3.24
CA VAL A 11 5.18 -1.69 2.86
C VAL A 11 4.39 -2.83 3.48
N VAL A 12 3.91 -3.73 2.63
CA VAL A 12 3.17 -4.93 3.05
C VAL A 12 3.95 -6.15 2.60
N VAL A 13 4.28 -7.05 3.53
CA VAL A 13 5.14 -8.21 3.27
C VAL A 13 4.45 -9.48 3.72
N ASN A 14 4.43 -10.48 2.84
CA ASN A 14 4.13 -11.85 3.24
C ASN A 14 5.39 -12.50 3.81
N LEU A 15 5.33 -12.92 5.07
CA LEU A 15 6.43 -13.59 5.77
C LEU A 15 6.41 -15.13 5.62
N ASP A 16 5.38 -15.70 5.01
CA ASP A 16 5.36 -17.10 4.61
C ASP A 16 6.05 -17.25 3.25
N PRO A 17 7.25 -17.85 3.19
CA PRO A 17 8.01 -17.93 1.94
C PRO A 17 7.51 -19.01 0.99
N PHE A 18 6.52 -19.82 1.40
CA PHE A 18 6.07 -20.98 0.63
C PHE A 18 4.64 -20.86 0.13
N HIS A 19 3.78 -20.08 0.81
CA HIS A 19 2.35 -20.02 0.50
C HIS A 19 1.85 -18.59 0.26
N PRO A 20 0.89 -18.43 -0.68
CA PRO A 20 0.18 -17.17 -0.82
C PRO A 20 -0.57 -16.80 0.46
N ARG A 21 -0.57 -15.51 0.80
CA ARG A 21 -1.36 -14.94 1.89
C ARG A 21 -2.17 -13.76 1.37
N GLU A 22 -3.38 -13.64 1.88
CA GLU A 22 -4.30 -12.55 1.55
C GLU A 22 -5.01 -12.05 2.81
N GLY A 23 -5.44 -10.80 2.77
CA GLY A 23 -6.11 -10.16 3.89
C GLY A 23 -6.42 -8.69 3.65
N MET A 24 -7.04 -8.08 4.65
CA MET A 24 -7.29 -6.64 4.68
C MET A 24 -6.21 -5.96 5.52
N VAL A 25 -5.55 -4.96 4.93
CA VAL A 25 -4.67 -4.04 5.65
C VAL A 25 -5.52 -2.87 6.13
N LEU A 26 -5.58 -2.68 7.44
CA LEU A 26 -6.26 -1.55 8.06
C LEU A 26 -5.27 -0.39 8.20
N LEU A 27 -5.56 0.72 7.54
CA LEU A 27 -4.71 1.90 7.50
C LEU A 27 -5.37 3.05 8.24
N ASP A 28 -4.63 3.64 9.17
CA ASP A 28 -4.96 4.94 9.75
C ASP A 28 -4.50 6.04 8.79
N LEU A 29 -5.36 6.37 7.82
CA LEU A 29 -5.03 7.35 6.78
C LEU A 29 -4.77 8.75 7.37
N GLU A 30 -5.47 9.14 8.43
CA GLU A 30 -5.27 10.44 9.07
C GLU A 30 -3.89 10.53 9.72
N ALA A 31 -3.45 9.47 10.41
CA ALA A 31 -2.09 9.39 10.94
C ALA A 31 -1.00 9.41 9.86
N LEU A 32 -1.32 9.00 8.62
CA LEU A 32 -0.45 9.10 7.45
C LEU A 32 -0.50 10.48 6.75
N GLY A 33 -1.30 11.42 7.26
CA GLY A 33 -1.48 12.75 6.65
C GLY A 33 -2.37 12.73 5.39
N LEU A 34 -3.21 11.71 5.24
CA LEU A 34 -4.10 11.50 4.10
C LEU A 34 -5.57 11.71 4.51
N PRO A 35 -6.49 11.94 3.54
CA PRO A 35 -7.92 12.05 3.84
C PRO A 35 -8.48 10.77 4.47
N ALA A 36 -9.06 10.88 5.67
CA ALA A 36 -9.47 9.74 6.50
C ALA A 36 -10.43 8.73 5.85
N LEU A 37 -11.27 9.16 4.89
CA LEU A 37 -12.25 8.32 4.19
C LEU A 37 -12.10 8.37 2.66
N GLY A 38 -11.06 9.05 2.16
CA GLY A 38 -10.88 9.25 0.73
C GLY A 38 -10.17 8.08 0.05
N PRO A 39 -10.49 7.77 -1.22
CA PRO A 39 -9.61 6.91 -2.00
C PRO A 39 -8.27 7.60 -2.16
N VAL A 40 -7.19 6.92 -1.80
CA VAL A 40 -5.81 7.33 -2.03
C VAL A 40 -5.26 6.53 -3.19
N ARG A 41 -4.45 7.18 -4.03
CA ARG A 41 -3.76 6.47 -5.11
C ARG A 41 -2.62 5.70 -4.48
N ALA A 42 -2.59 4.39 -4.75
CA ALA A 42 -1.62 3.46 -4.22
C ALA A 42 -0.78 2.91 -5.39
N HIS A 43 0.43 3.43 -5.56
CA HIS A 43 1.34 3.02 -6.63
C HIS A 43 2.40 2.05 -6.08
N ASP A 44 2.34 0.79 -6.51
CA ASP A 44 3.32 -0.22 -6.11
C ASP A 44 4.61 -0.08 -6.93
N LEU A 45 5.67 0.37 -6.26
CA LEU A 45 6.98 0.65 -6.83
C LEU A 45 7.73 -0.60 -7.29
N LEU A 46 7.30 -1.81 -6.88
CA LEU A 46 7.91 -3.05 -7.35
C LEU A 46 7.35 -3.51 -8.69
N THR A 47 6.09 -3.17 -8.99
CA THR A 47 5.36 -3.72 -10.14
C THR A 47 4.82 -2.64 -11.09
N ASP A 48 4.93 -1.37 -10.74
CA ASP A 48 4.29 -0.21 -11.37
C ASP A 48 2.75 -0.30 -11.45
N ALA A 49 2.14 -1.24 -10.71
CA ALA A 49 0.69 -1.34 -10.62
C ALA A 49 0.12 -0.19 -9.79
N THR A 50 -1.00 0.37 -10.22
CA THR A 50 -1.73 1.41 -9.49
C THR A 50 -3.09 0.90 -9.03
N PHE A 51 -3.39 1.13 -7.77
CA PHE A 51 -4.67 0.79 -7.14
C PHE A 51 -5.30 2.04 -6.52
N TRP A 52 -6.58 1.91 -6.17
CA TRP A 52 -7.27 2.85 -5.29
C TRP A 52 -7.47 2.18 -3.95
N TRP A 53 -6.80 2.68 -2.92
CA TRP A 53 -6.93 2.19 -1.55
C TRP A 53 -7.79 3.13 -0.72
N GLY A 54 -8.40 2.60 0.32
CA GLY A 54 -9.03 3.39 1.39
C GLY A 54 -8.46 2.97 2.74
N PRO A 55 -9.20 3.23 3.84
CA PRO A 55 -8.83 2.76 5.19
C PRO A 55 -8.70 1.24 5.29
N GLU A 56 -9.36 0.52 4.38
CA GLU A 56 -9.28 -0.93 4.26
C GLU A 56 -8.75 -1.27 2.86
N ALA A 57 -7.57 -1.88 2.79
CA ALA A 57 -6.92 -2.26 1.54
C ALA A 57 -6.77 -3.79 1.45
N PHE A 58 -7.46 -4.40 0.50
CA PHE A 58 -7.28 -5.83 0.25
C PHE A 58 -5.95 -6.08 -0.45
N VAL A 59 -5.17 -7.04 0.06
CA VAL A 59 -3.89 -7.46 -0.51
C VAL A 59 -3.86 -8.97 -0.67
N ARG A 60 -3.17 -9.43 -1.71
CA ARG A 60 -2.82 -10.84 -1.92
C ARG A 60 -1.38 -10.91 -2.40
N LEU A 61 -0.54 -11.63 -1.67
CA LEU A 61 0.89 -11.75 -1.92
C LEU A 61 1.25 -13.23 -2.09
N ASP A 62 1.76 -13.56 -3.27
CA ASP A 62 2.17 -14.90 -3.66
C ASP A 62 3.70 -14.95 -3.76
N PRO A 63 4.42 -15.71 -2.90
CA PRO A 63 5.88 -15.77 -2.91
C PRO A 63 6.51 -16.18 -4.25
N THR A 64 5.75 -16.81 -5.15
CA THR A 64 6.23 -17.18 -6.50
C THR A 64 6.11 -16.05 -7.52
N VAL A 65 5.35 -15.00 -7.20
CA VAL A 65 5.09 -13.84 -8.08
C VAL A 65 5.63 -12.55 -7.45
N SER A 66 5.18 -12.22 -6.24
CA SER A 66 5.68 -11.11 -5.44
C SER A 66 5.43 -11.36 -3.95
N CYS A 67 6.50 -11.29 -3.15
CA CYS A 67 6.43 -11.45 -1.70
C CYS A 67 5.94 -10.18 -0.97
N ALA A 68 5.93 -9.03 -1.64
CA ALA A 68 5.66 -7.75 -1.02
C ALA A 68 5.04 -6.73 -1.98
N HIS A 69 4.44 -5.69 -1.40
CA HIS A 69 4.15 -4.44 -2.07
C HIS A 69 4.96 -3.32 -1.40
N VAL A 70 5.54 -2.42 -2.20
CA VAL A 70 6.15 -1.18 -1.71
C VAL A 70 5.36 -0.04 -2.33
N VAL A 71 4.41 0.48 -1.58
CA VAL A 71 3.35 1.34 -2.14
C VAL A 71 3.62 2.79 -1.76
N HIS A 72 3.88 3.63 -2.76
CA HIS A 72 3.79 5.07 -2.59
C HIS A 72 2.32 5.47 -2.58
N VAL A 73 1.90 6.17 -1.54
CA VAL A 73 0.51 6.63 -1.38
C VAL A 73 0.43 8.15 -1.45
N ASP A 74 -0.47 8.64 -2.29
CA ASP A 74 -0.73 10.08 -2.41
C ASP A 74 -2.21 10.38 -2.62
N VAL A 75 -2.55 11.64 -2.37
CA VAL A 75 -3.80 12.22 -2.83
C VAL A 75 -3.59 12.55 -4.32
N PRO A 76 -4.53 12.20 -5.21
CA PRO A 76 -4.43 12.52 -6.64
C PRO A 76 -4.28 14.03 -6.91
#